data_AF-A0A935D9I1-F1
#
_entry.id   AF-A0A935D9I1-F1
#
_cell.length_a   1.000
_cell.length_b   1.000
_cell.length_c   1.000
_cell.angle_alpha   90.00
_cell.angle_beta   90.00
_cell.angle_gamma   90.00
#
_symmetry.space_group_name_H-M   'P 1'
#
loop_
_entity.id
_entity.type
_entity.pdbx_description
1 polymer ?
#
loop_
_entity_poly.entity_id
_entity_poly.type
_entity_poly.pdbx_seq_one_letter_code
_entity_poly.pdbx_strand_id
1 'polypeptide(L)'
;MKKIILLIVIVLAAFLAGAQDTNYADCLVKTDTKWGAVCEKCEYYTEGYKRDYSGTFQLEMKNACSVMVEVKIAMEEENGSWRTFPIRALEPQESTAVFACHGSGKYLYWVRRVDDTEIILPSDHDILTAYAAK
;
A
#
# COMPACT_ATOMS: atom_id res chain seq x y z
N MET A 1 25.04 1.65 48.24
CA MET A 1 25.72 1.68 46.92
C MET A 1 25.27 0.53 46.01
N LYS A 2 25.33 -0.74 46.43
CA LYS A 2 24.91 -1.91 45.61
C LYS A 2 23.47 -1.85 45.05
N LYS A 3 22.52 -1.31 45.82
CA LYS A 3 21.10 -1.19 45.42
C LYS A 3 20.85 -0.11 44.36
N ILE A 4 21.68 0.95 44.33
CA ILE A 4 21.54 2.06 43.37
C ILE A 4 22.05 1.61 41.99
N ILE A 5 23.14 0.84 41.95
CA ILE A 5 23.70 0.27 40.72
C ILE A 5 22.69 -0.70 40.08
N LEU A 6 21.99 -1.50 40.89
CA LEU A 6 20.98 -2.44 40.39
C LEU A 6 19.78 -1.72 39.73
N LEU A 7 19.33 -0.59 40.30
CA LEU A 7 18.24 0.21 39.75
C LEU A 7 18.62 0.87 38.42
N ILE A 8 19.85 1.35 38.30
CA ILE A 8 20.36 1.97 37.06
C ILE A 8 20.43 0.93 35.93
N VAL A 9 20.87 -0.29 36.22
CA VAL A 9 20.96 -1.38 35.22
C VAL A 9 19.57 -1.81 34.73
N ILE A 10 18.56 -1.85 35.62
CA ILE A 10 17.19 -2.20 35.23
C ILE A 10 16.56 -1.12 34.35
N VAL A 11 16.80 0.17 34.67
CA VAL A 11 16.31 1.28 33.87
C VAL A 11 16.97 1.31 32.48
N LEU A 12 18.28 1.06 32.38
CA LEU A 12 18.97 0.95 31.08
C LEU A 12 18.50 -0.25 30.25
N ALA A 13 18.15 -1.37 30.87
CA ALA A 13 17.61 -2.53 30.16
C ALA A 13 16.19 -2.26 29.60
N ALA A 14 15.39 -1.45 30.28
CA ALA A 14 14.05 -1.07 29.81
C ALA A 14 14.07 -0.17 28.56
N PHE A 15 15.12 0.63 28.37
CA PHE A 15 15.28 1.47 27.16
C PHE A 15 15.70 0.67 25.92
N LEU A 16 16.30 -0.51 26.08
CA LEU A 16 16.69 -1.39 24.98
C LEU A 16 15.58 -2.36 24.55
N ALA A 17 14.52 -2.49 25.34
CA ALA A 17 13.38 -3.38 25.08
C ALA A 17 12.26 -2.70 24.25
N GLY A 18 12.58 -1.65 23.50
CA GLY A 18 11.68 -1.07 22.51
C GLY A 18 11.62 -1.94 21.26
N ALA A 19 11.04 -3.14 21.34
CA ALA A 19 10.45 -3.78 20.17
C ALA A 19 9.23 -2.93 19.78
N GLN A 20 9.48 -1.80 19.13
CA GLN A 20 8.43 -1.06 18.46
C GLN A 20 8.03 -1.92 17.27
N ASP A 21 6.84 -2.52 17.34
CA ASP A 21 6.07 -2.96 16.17
C ASP A 21 6.00 -1.77 15.22
N THR A 22 7.01 -1.66 14.37
CA THR A 22 7.16 -0.54 13.46
C THR A 22 6.14 -0.78 12.39
N ASN A 23 5.07 0.01 12.39
CA ASN A 23 4.08 -0.07 11.35
C ASN A 23 4.70 0.43 10.04
N TYR A 24 5.10 -0.50 9.17
CA TYR A 24 5.69 -0.18 7.87
C TYR A 24 4.69 0.45 6.89
N ALA A 25 3.41 0.59 7.24
CA ALA A 25 2.44 1.32 6.42
C ALA A 25 2.89 2.76 6.12
N ASP A 26 3.61 3.40 7.03
CA ASP A 26 4.13 4.75 6.85
C ASP A 26 5.27 4.83 5.81
N CYS A 27 5.85 3.68 5.42
CA CYS A 27 6.87 3.64 4.37
C CYS A 27 6.30 3.87 2.98
N LEU A 28 5.03 3.55 2.73
CA LEU A 28 4.43 3.71 1.41
C LEU A 28 3.64 5.02 1.36
N VAL A 29 4.21 6.03 0.71
CA VAL A 29 3.62 7.36 0.60
C VAL A 29 3.00 7.57 -0.77
N LYS A 30 1.83 8.18 -0.83
CA LYS A 30 1.24 8.67 -2.09
C LYS A 30 2.09 9.83 -2.61
N THR A 31 2.55 9.74 -3.86
CA THR A 31 3.33 10.80 -4.51
C THR A 31 2.53 11.60 -5.52
N ASP A 32 1.61 10.94 -6.25
CA ASP A 32 0.80 11.60 -7.27
C ASP A 32 -0.52 10.86 -7.51
N THR A 33 -1.51 11.54 -8.09
CA THR A 33 -2.74 10.94 -8.62
C THR A 33 -3.19 11.65 -9.88
N LYS A 34 -3.64 10.89 -10.88
CA LYS A 34 -4.08 11.42 -12.18
C LYS A 34 -5.41 10.82 -12.60
N TRP A 35 -6.30 11.66 -13.11
CA TRP A 35 -7.51 11.25 -13.83
C TRP A 35 -7.25 11.37 -15.34
N GLY A 36 -7.92 10.54 -16.14
CA GLY A 36 -7.75 10.61 -17.61
C GLY A 36 -6.46 9.98 -18.13
N ALA A 37 -5.72 9.25 -17.29
CA ALA A 37 -4.45 8.64 -17.70
C ALA A 37 -4.68 7.54 -18.74
N VAL A 38 -3.91 7.55 -19.82
CA VAL A 38 -4.00 6.52 -20.86
C VAL A 38 -3.64 5.16 -20.24
N CYS A 39 -4.57 4.21 -20.29
CA CYS A 39 -4.36 2.87 -19.79
C CYS A 39 -4.87 1.82 -20.79
N GLU A 40 -3.96 1.05 -21.38
CA GLU A 40 -4.30 0.00 -22.36
C GLU A 40 -5.14 -1.13 -21.76
N LYS A 41 -5.18 -1.25 -20.43
CA LYS A 41 -6.01 -2.22 -19.71
C LYS A 41 -7.43 -1.72 -19.44
N CYS A 42 -7.72 -0.46 -19.79
CA CYS A 42 -9.00 0.21 -19.59
C CYS A 42 -9.58 0.66 -20.93
N GLU A 43 -9.71 -0.28 -21.87
CA GLU A 43 -10.28 0.02 -23.18
C GLU A 43 -11.80 0.24 -23.05
N TYR A 44 -12.19 1.50 -23.01
CA TYR A 44 -13.58 1.92 -23.19
C TYR A 44 -13.68 2.78 -24.45
N TYR A 45 -14.74 2.56 -25.24
CA TYR A 45 -14.96 3.25 -26.51
C TYR A 45 -16.23 4.07 -26.42
N THR A 46 -16.16 5.35 -26.76
CA THR A 46 -17.33 6.22 -26.91
C THR A 46 -17.92 6.10 -28.31
N GLU A 47 -19.06 6.78 -28.54
CA GLU A 47 -19.61 6.96 -29.88
C GLU A 47 -18.53 7.46 -30.86
N GLY A 48 -18.39 6.75 -31.98
CA GLY A 48 -17.33 6.98 -32.97
C GLY A 48 -16.03 6.21 -32.75
N TYR A 49 -16.02 5.15 -31.92
CA TYR A 49 -14.88 4.26 -31.67
C TYR A 49 -13.62 4.98 -31.14
N LYS A 50 -13.80 6.13 -30.48
CA LYS A 50 -12.72 6.83 -29.81
C LYS A 50 -12.49 6.20 -28.44
N ARG A 51 -11.24 5.92 -28.12
CA ARG A 51 -10.87 5.46 -26.78
C ARG A 51 -11.09 6.59 -25.79
N ASP A 52 -11.76 6.27 -24.71
CA ASP A 52 -12.03 7.20 -23.62
C ASP A 52 -11.39 6.66 -22.34
N TYR A 53 -10.49 7.46 -21.79
CA TYR A 53 -9.76 7.18 -20.56
C TYR A 53 -10.18 8.12 -19.43
N SER A 54 -11.20 8.96 -19.62
CA SER A 54 -11.61 9.98 -18.66
C SER A 54 -11.94 9.41 -17.28
N GLY A 55 -12.50 8.20 -17.24
CA GLY A 55 -12.77 7.45 -16.00
C GLY A 55 -11.54 6.81 -15.34
N THR A 56 -10.40 6.73 -16.04
CA THR A 56 -9.21 6.08 -15.50
C THR A 56 -8.60 6.93 -14.39
N PHE A 57 -8.48 6.34 -13.21
CA PHE A 57 -7.79 6.92 -12.07
C PHE A 57 -6.47 6.19 -11.83
N GLN A 58 -5.36 6.91 -11.86
CA GLN A 58 -4.03 6.40 -11.59
C GLN A 58 -3.51 6.95 -10.26
N LEU A 59 -2.92 6.08 -9.45
CA LEU A 59 -2.26 6.40 -8.18
C LEU A 59 -0.78 6.02 -8.28
N GLU A 60 0.10 6.96 -7.94
CA GLU A 60 1.52 6.71 -7.77
C GLU A 60 1.87 6.70 -6.28
N MET A 61 2.61 5.67 -5.86
CA MET A 61 3.10 5.53 -4.50
C MET A 61 4.59 5.22 -4.52
N LYS A 62 5.30 5.63 -3.47
CA LYS A 62 6.73 5.47 -3.34
C LYS A 62 7.10 4.90 -1.98
N ASN A 63 8.09 4.01 -1.95
CA ASN A 63 8.73 3.60 -0.71
C ASN A 63 9.65 4.72 -0.19
N ALA A 64 9.21 5.45 0.84
CA ALA A 64 9.97 6.52 1.47
C ALA A 64 11.03 6.02 2.46
N CYS A 65 10.93 4.76 2.90
CA CYS A 65 11.86 4.18 3.86
C CYS A 65 13.19 3.78 3.21
N SER A 66 14.20 3.55 4.04
CA SER A 66 15.53 3.08 3.64
C SER A 66 15.64 1.55 3.59
N VAL A 67 14.52 0.84 3.71
CA VAL A 67 14.44 -0.63 3.67
C VAL A 67 13.52 -1.06 2.54
N MET A 68 13.75 -2.26 2.02
CA MET A 68 12.84 -2.86 1.05
C MET A 68 11.54 -3.28 1.74
N VAL A 69 10.41 -3.04 1.09
CA VAL A 69 9.08 -3.39 1.61
C VAL A 69 8.27 -4.14 0.56
N GLU A 70 7.42 -5.07 1.00
CA GLU A 70 6.39 -5.66 0.15
C GLU A 70 5.09 -4.90 0.32
N VAL A 71 4.44 -4.61 -0.80
CA VAL A 71 3.21 -3.82 -0.85
C VAL A 71 2.11 -4.60 -1.55
N LYS A 72 0.90 -4.52 -0.99
CA LYS A 72 -0.35 -4.93 -1.62
C LYS A 72 -1.21 -3.69 -1.79
N ILE A 73 -1.74 -3.47 -2.99
CA ILE A 73 -2.56 -2.28 -3.29
C ILE A 73 -3.85 -2.72 -3.98
N ALA A 74 -4.97 -2.07 -3.64
CA ALA A 74 -6.26 -2.23 -4.30
C ALA A 74 -6.90 -0.86 -4.55
N MET A 75 -7.57 -0.73 -5.69
CA MET A 75 -8.23 0.49 -6.14
C MET A 75 -9.73 0.23 -6.27
N GLU A 76 -10.57 1.12 -5.79
CA GLU A 76 -12.02 0.98 -5.90
C GLU A 76 -12.49 1.55 -7.26
N GLU A 77 -13.20 0.72 -8.02
CA GLU A 77 -13.93 1.12 -9.22
C GLU A 77 -15.24 1.81 -8.81
N GLU A 78 -15.84 2.60 -9.70
CA GLU A 78 -17.03 3.43 -9.45
C GLU A 78 -18.26 2.60 -9.04
N ASN A 79 -18.32 1.35 -9.51
CA ASN A 79 -19.35 0.38 -9.13
C ASN A 79 -19.14 -0.24 -7.74
N GLY A 80 -18.15 0.21 -6.97
CA GLY A 80 -17.80 -0.30 -5.64
C GLY A 80 -17.00 -1.61 -5.65
N SER A 81 -16.68 -2.17 -6.83
CA SER A 81 -15.79 -3.33 -6.92
C SER A 81 -14.33 -2.92 -6.74
N TRP A 82 -13.50 -3.86 -6.27
CA TRP A 82 -12.08 -3.60 -6.03
C TRP A 82 -11.22 -4.25 -7.11
N ARG A 83 -10.39 -3.43 -7.76
CA ARG A 83 -9.30 -3.90 -8.60
C ARG A 83 -8.06 -4.09 -7.75
N THR A 84 -7.58 -5.32 -7.65
CA THR A 84 -6.39 -5.65 -6.87
C THR A 84 -5.15 -5.78 -7.74
N PHE A 85 -3.99 -5.50 -7.15
CA PHE A 85 -2.68 -5.65 -7.79
C PHE A 85 -1.87 -6.73 -7.08
N PRO A 86 -0.99 -7.46 -7.78
CA PRO A 86 -0.13 -8.46 -7.15
C PRO A 86 0.77 -7.81 -6.09
N ILE A 87 1.18 -8.62 -5.10
CA ILE A 87 2.19 -8.18 -4.13
C ILE A 87 3.48 -7.85 -4.88
N ARG A 88 4.08 -6.69 -4.58
CA ARG A 88 5.36 -6.27 -5.16
C ARG A 88 6.32 -5.89 -4.04
N ALA A 89 7.58 -6.29 -4.16
CA ALA A 89 8.66 -5.70 -3.39
C ALA A 89 9.06 -4.36 -4.03
N LEU A 90 9.25 -3.33 -3.21
CA LEU A 90 9.75 -2.02 -3.60
C LEU A 90 11.08 -1.76 -2.88
N GLU A 91 12.11 -1.48 -3.65
CA GLU A 91 13.39 -0.99 -3.14
C GLU A 91 13.23 0.39 -2.47
N PRO A 92 14.19 0.80 -1.61
CA PRO A 92 14.20 2.16 -1.08
C PRO A 92 14.08 3.20 -2.20
N GLN A 93 13.16 4.16 -2.03
CA GLN A 93 12.87 5.20 -3.01
C GLN A 93 12.26 4.73 -4.34
N GLU A 94 11.96 3.44 -4.52
CA GLU A 94 11.25 2.94 -5.69
C GLU A 94 9.77 3.39 -5.68
N SER A 95 9.28 3.78 -6.85
CA SER A 95 7.86 4.11 -7.08
C SER A 95 7.14 2.97 -7.79
N THR A 96 5.85 2.83 -7.49
CA THR A 96 4.91 1.98 -8.23
C THR A 96 3.68 2.79 -8.63
N ALA A 97 3.09 2.44 -9.76
CA ALA A 97 1.84 3.02 -10.23
C ALA A 97 0.78 1.94 -10.39
N VAL A 98 -0.42 2.25 -9.92
CA VAL A 98 -1.61 1.40 -10.03
C VAL A 98 -2.78 2.23 -10.56
N PHE A 99 -3.85 1.57 -10.99
CA PHE A 99 -4.98 2.26 -11.62
C PHE A 99 -6.33 1.61 -11.31
N ALA A 100 -7.42 2.36 -11.51
CA ALA A 100 -8.77 1.86 -11.70
C ALA A 100 -9.28 2.37 -13.06
N CYS A 101 -10.09 1.58 -13.76
CA CYS A 101 -10.54 1.94 -15.12
C CYS A 101 -11.68 2.95 -15.11
N HIS A 102 -12.57 2.82 -14.14
CA HIS A 102 -13.58 3.79 -13.77
C HIS A 102 -13.39 4.03 -12.28
N GLY A 103 -12.39 4.83 -11.91
CA GLY A 103 -12.02 4.96 -10.50
C GLY A 103 -13.03 5.74 -9.68
N SER A 104 -13.17 5.40 -8.40
CA SER A 104 -13.87 6.25 -7.42
C SER A 104 -12.94 7.24 -6.71
N GLY A 105 -11.62 7.10 -6.92
CA GLY A 105 -10.59 7.85 -6.21
C GLY A 105 -10.14 7.22 -4.88
N LYS A 106 -10.83 6.17 -4.41
CA LYS A 106 -10.49 5.46 -3.18
C LYS A 106 -9.54 4.29 -3.45
N TYR A 107 -8.72 3.99 -2.45
CA TYR A 107 -7.72 2.94 -2.51
C TYR A 107 -7.41 2.38 -1.12
N LEU A 108 -6.91 1.16 -1.09
CA LEU A 108 -6.39 0.47 0.10
C LEU A 108 -4.97 0.01 -0.18
N TYR A 109 -4.15 -0.02 0.87
CA TYR A 109 -2.80 -0.54 0.77
C TYR A 109 -2.38 -1.22 2.08
N TRP A 110 -1.50 -2.21 1.94
CA TRP A 110 -0.86 -2.92 3.04
C TRP A 110 0.63 -3.01 2.74
N VAL A 111 1.43 -2.89 3.79
CA VAL A 111 2.89 -2.86 3.68
C VAL A 111 3.47 -3.73 4.77
N ARG A 112 4.50 -4.50 4.43
CA ARG A 112 5.37 -5.18 5.39
C ARG A 112 6.83 -5.07 4.95
N ARG A 113 7.76 -5.27 5.86
CA ARG A 113 9.17 -5.48 5.48
C ARG A 113 9.32 -6.84 4.79
N VAL A 114 10.22 -6.98 3.82
CA VAL A 114 10.33 -8.22 3.01
C VAL A 114 10.67 -9.46 3.84
N ASP A 115 11.43 -9.29 4.91
CA ASP A 115 11.85 -10.34 5.86
C ASP A 115 10.89 -10.51 7.05
N ASP A 116 9.78 -9.75 7.08
CA ASP A 116 8.74 -9.91 8.10
C ASP A 116 7.76 -11.01 7.68
N THR A 117 7.90 -12.18 8.31
CA THR A 117 7.01 -13.33 8.10
C THR A 117 5.80 -13.36 9.02
N GLU A 118 5.73 -12.46 10.02
CA GLU A 118 4.64 -12.43 10.99
C GLU A 118 3.41 -11.72 10.41
N ILE A 119 3.64 -10.69 9.60
CA ILE A 119 2.57 -9.97 8.90
C ILE A 119 2.25 -10.68 7.58
N ILE A 120 1.03 -11.18 7.43
CA ILE A 120 0.52 -11.76 6.17
C ILE A 120 -0.25 -10.68 5.40
N LEU A 121 0.22 -10.32 4.21
CA LEU A 121 -0.51 -9.42 3.32
C LEU A 121 -1.77 -10.12 2.78
N PRO A 122 -2.90 -9.41 2.64
CA PRO A 122 -4.15 -10.03 2.23
C PRO A 122 -4.08 -10.51 0.77
N SER A 123 -4.72 -11.65 0.51
CA SER A 123 -4.93 -12.14 -0.85
C SER A 123 -5.99 -11.31 -1.59
N ASP A 124 -6.08 -11.49 -2.91
CA ASP A 124 -7.17 -10.89 -3.69
C ASP A 124 -8.55 -11.31 -3.16
N HIS A 125 -8.69 -12.58 -2.78
CA HIS A 125 -9.93 -13.11 -2.25
C HIS A 125 -10.31 -12.46 -0.92
N ASP A 126 -9.35 -12.24 -0.02
CA ASP A 126 -9.59 -11.61 1.28
C ASP A 126 -10.09 -10.17 1.10
N ILE A 127 -9.47 -9.41 0.19
CA ILE A 127 -9.87 -8.04 -0.12
C ILE A 127 -11.27 -8.01 -0.71
N LEU A 128 -11.52 -8.83 -1.74
CA LEU A 128 -12.82 -8.86 -2.42
C LEU A 128 -13.96 -9.31 -1.50
N THR A 129 -13.67 -10.16 -0.52
CA THR A 129 -14.67 -10.65 0.45
C THR A 129 -14.91 -9.62 1.55
N ALA A 130 -13.86 -9.05 2.13
CA ALA A 130 -13.98 -8.11 3.24
C ALA A 130 -14.56 -6.75 2.82
N TYR A 131 -14.31 -6.34 1.58
CA TYR A 131 -14.72 -5.04 1.04
C TYR A 131 -15.73 -5.15 -0.10
N ALA A 132 -16.44 -6.27 -0.20
CA ALA A 132 -17.53 -6.43 -1.17
C ALA A 132 -18.52 -5.26 -1.06
N ALA A 133 -18.88 -4.67 -2.21
CA ALA A 133 -19.92 -3.64 -2.27
C ALA A 133 -21.22 -4.19 -1.66
N LYS A 134 -21.80 -3.43 -0.72
CA LYS A 134 -23.10 -3.73 -0.12
C LYS A 134 -24.23 -3.15 -0.96
#